data_AF-A0A2E5UD46-F1
#
_entry.id   AF-A0A2E5UD46-F1
#
_cell.length_a   1.000
_cell.length_b   1.000
_cell.length_c   1.000
_cell.angle_alpha   90.00
_cell.angle_beta   90.00
_cell.angle_gamma   90.00
#
_symmetry.space_group_name_H-M   'P 1'
#
loop_
_entity.id
_entity.type
_entity.pdbx_description
1 polymer ?
#
loop_
_entity_poly.entity_id
_entity_poly.type
_entity_poly.pdbx_seq_one_letter_code
_entity_poly.pdbx_strand_id
1 'polypeptide(L)'
;MKATQSLDYALYWDAPSPLQAAPTIGYTTPAGTVQAPASMSAVRAARTVTALDGDRRTLTLTAGDDSQYLIGPTTGRAFLITAGDGIFSVTVDRLEGTTAILADVLPRGLSLTASAELRWAGYTYTIPAAHTGTRGVLAWRISYTATATPTNEPTGAQGTVQIVRHPFATGVRSSSLIAQMPQLGDMIPRRQQDLEPQIEAALEELALRIREHIGPEQTEDDIFNPHVFAPAHRYLAAQLIYEMSAQSDLADRAGERAADLLERALKQLVLDTDDDGLIDANEIDVRRAGGSPTDVRGVFSLPSIEPTEGERVIAQQFPRWRGMQH
;
A
#
# COMPACT_ATOMS: atom_id res chain seq x y z
N MET A 1 -1.59 -2.06 -5.12
CA MET A 1 -1.54 -0.64 -5.51
C MET A 1 -2.94 -0.05 -5.49
N LYS A 2 -3.15 1.04 -4.76
CA LYS A 2 -4.44 1.71 -4.61
C LYS A 2 -4.31 3.18 -5.00
N ALA A 3 -5.33 3.70 -5.67
CA ALA A 3 -5.46 5.11 -6.02
C ALA A 3 -6.69 5.70 -5.32
N THR A 4 -6.58 6.94 -4.87
CA THR A 4 -7.71 7.67 -4.29
C THR A 4 -8.61 8.19 -5.41
N GLN A 5 -9.93 8.06 -5.22
CA GLN A 5 -10.92 8.52 -6.18
C GLN A 5 -10.79 10.04 -6.44
N SER A 6 -10.94 10.44 -7.70
CA SER A 6 -10.92 11.84 -8.13
C SER A 6 -9.62 12.59 -7.80
N LEU A 7 -8.52 11.88 -7.55
CA LEU A 7 -7.18 12.45 -7.39
C LEU A 7 -6.22 11.92 -8.46
N ASP A 8 -5.22 12.73 -8.79
CA ASP A 8 -4.12 12.31 -9.66
C ASP A 8 -3.35 11.15 -9.00
N TYR A 9 -3.05 10.12 -9.79
CA TYR A 9 -2.31 8.96 -9.32
C TYR A 9 -0.99 8.81 -10.08
N ALA A 10 0.13 8.93 -9.36
CA ALA A 10 1.45 8.66 -9.92
C ALA A 10 1.73 7.16 -9.94
N LEU A 11 1.70 6.55 -11.12
CA LEU A 11 2.13 5.18 -11.31
C LEU A 11 3.64 5.13 -11.47
N TYR A 12 4.31 4.36 -10.61
CA TYR A 12 5.74 4.07 -10.69
C TYR A 12 5.96 2.66 -11.26
N TRP A 13 6.96 2.54 -12.13
CA TRP A 13 7.37 1.26 -12.70
C TRP A 13 8.88 1.21 -12.88
N ASP A 14 9.50 0.13 -12.41
CA ASP A 14 10.92 -0.13 -12.61
C ASP A 14 11.13 -1.06 -13.81
N ALA A 15 11.92 -0.58 -14.78
CA ALA A 15 12.29 -1.36 -15.94
C ALA A 15 13.16 -2.57 -15.55
N PRO A 16 12.93 -3.76 -16.13
CA PRO A 16 13.72 -4.96 -15.81
C PRO A 16 15.14 -4.89 -16.37
N SER A 17 15.35 -4.09 -17.41
CA SER A 17 16.63 -3.89 -18.12
C SER A 17 16.70 -2.47 -18.70
N PRO A 18 17.87 -1.99 -19.16
CA PRO A 18 17.95 -0.73 -19.89
C PRO A 18 17.01 -0.72 -21.09
N LEU A 19 16.32 0.40 -21.27
CA LEU A 19 15.41 0.61 -22.39
C LEU A 19 16.09 1.42 -23.49
N GLN A 20 15.74 1.15 -24.74
CA GLN A 20 16.22 1.91 -25.91
C GLN A 20 15.47 3.25 -26.08
N ALA A 21 14.22 3.30 -25.62
CA ALA A 21 13.34 4.46 -25.70
C ALA A 21 12.45 4.53 -24.45
N ALA A 22 11.79 5.67 -24.25
CA ALA A 22 10.81 5.81 -23.18
C ALA A 22 9.66 4.80 -23.37
N PRO A 23 9.26 4.07 -22.32
CA PRO A 23 8.18 3.11 -22.41
C PRO A 23 6.83 3.82 -22.58
N THR A 24 5.84 3.12 -23.11
CA THR A 24 4.47 3.64 -23.25
C THR A 24 3.51 2.89 -22.36
N ILE A 25 2.55 3.60 -21.78
CA ILE A 25 1.50 3.05 -20.94
C ILE A 25 0.14 3.24 -21.60
N GLY A 26 -0.61 2.14 -21.77
CA GLY A 26 -2.03 2.16 -22.05
C GLY A 26 -2.80 1.62 -20.85
N TYR A 27 -4.01 2.11 -20.62
CA TYR A 27 -4.86 1.63 -19.52
C TYR A 27 -6.34 1.77 -19.82
N THR A 28 -7.15 0.97 -19.13
CA THR A 28 -8.61 1.01 -19.21
C THR A 28 -9.15 1.50 -17.87
N THR A 29 -9.93 2.58 -17.90
CA THR A 29 -10.57 3.12 -16.69
C THR A 29 -11.64 2.17 -16.15
N PRO A 30 -12.05 2.30 -14.87
CA PRO A 30 -13.13 1.48 -14.32
C PRO A 30 -14.46 1.62 -15.07
N ALA A 31 -14.69 2.77 -15.69
CA ALA A 31 -15.83 3.01 -16.59
C ALA A 31 -15.72 2.29 -17.95
N GLY A 32 -14.69 1.46 -18.17
CA GLY A 32 -14.46 0.71 -19.40
C GLY A 32 -13.84 1.54 -20.54
N THR A 33 -13.41 2.77 -20.29
CA THR A 33 -12.82 3.63 -21.33
C THR A 33 -11.35 3.28 -21.54
N VAL A 34 -10.99 2.85 -22.74
CA VAL A 34 -9.60 2.56 -23.12
C VAL A 34 -8.88 3.86 -23.45
N GLN A 35 -7.81 4.16 -22.73
CA GLN A 35 -6.96 5.31 -22.98
C GLN A 35 -5.86 4.97 -23.98
N ALA A 36 -5.57 5.92 -24.87
CA ALA A 36 -4.50 5.77 -25.84
C ALA A 36 -3.13 5.65 -25.14
N PRO A 37 -2.17 4.88 -25.71
CA PRO A 37 -0.85 4.77 -25.13
C PRO A 37 -0.17 6.12 -24.99
N ALA A 38 0.31 6.43 -23.79
CA ALA A 38 1.05 7.65 -23.46
C ALA A 38 2.50 7.31 -23.10
N SER A 39 3.45 8.21 -23.34
CA SER A 39 4.85 8.00 -22.96
C SER A 39 5.04 8.23 -21.46
N MET A 40 5.77 7.33 -20.79
CA MET A 40 6.19 7.53 -19.40
C MET A 40 7.48 8.33 -19.33
N SER A 41 7.63 9.12 -18.27
CA SER A 41 8.85 9.90 -18.04
C SER A 41 9.81 9.13 -17.14
N ALA A 42 11.11 9.18 -17.45
CA ALA A 42 12.11 8.66 -16.52
C ALA A 42 12.07 9.50 -15.23
N VAL A 43 12.10 8.84 -14.07
CA VAL A 43 12.10 9.52 -12.76
C VAL A 43 13.34 10.40 -12.62
N ARG A 44 14.44 10.00 -13.28
CA ARG A 44 15.69 10.74 -13.36
C ARG A 44 16.31 10.61 -14.74
N ALA A 45 16.87 11.69 -15.25
CA ALA A 45 17.64 11.68 -16.48
C ALA A 45 18.91 10.82 -16.31
N ALA A 46 19.31 10.15 -17.39
CA ALA A 46 20.56 9.42 -17.41
C ALA A 46 21.75 10.39 -17.31
N ARG A 47 22.86 9.92 -16.71
CA ARG A 47 24.07 10.73 -16.53
C ARG A 47 25.29 9.98 -17.02
N THR A 48 26.26 10.69 -17.55
CA THR A 48 27.53 10.10 -17.98
C THR A 48 28.43 9.88 -16.77
N VAL A 49 29.03 8.71 -16.66
CA VAL A 49 30.03 8.36 -15.64
C VAL A 49 31.41 8.70 -16.18
N THR A 50 32.14 9.57 -15.47
CA THR A 50 33.45 10.09 -15.88
C THR A 50 34.61 9.43 -15.13
N ALA A 51 34.37 8.95 -13.91
CA ALA A 51 35.40 8.29 -13.10
C ALA A 51 34.79 7.26 -12.16
N LEU A 52 35.59 6.26 -11.80
CA LEU A 52 35.33 5.30 -10.75
C LEU A 52 36.49 5.35 -9.77
N ASP A 53 36.18 5.59 -8.49
CA ASP A 53 37.19 5.65 -7.45
C ASP A 53 37.76 4.25 -7.13
N GLY A 54 38.91 4.20 -6.46
CA GLY A 54 39.61 2.97 -6.10
C GLY A 54 38.80 2.04 -5.17
N ASP A 55 37.78 2.58 -4.50
CA ASP A 55 36.83 1.83 -3.69
C ASP A 55 35.84 0.98 -4.51
N ARG A 56 35.76 1.21 -5.84
CA ARG A 56 34.80 0.59 -6.77
C ARG A 56 33.32 0.76 -6.38
N ARG A 57 33.03 1.77 -5.56
CA ARG A 57 31.70 2.09 -5.05
C ARG A 57 31.30 3.53 -5.38
N THR A 58 32.28 4.42 -5.48
CA THR A 58 32.06 5.83 -5.74
C THR A 58 32.24 6.14 -7.23
N LEU A 59 31.15 6.55 -7.87
CA LEU A 59 31.09 7.00 -9.25
C LEU A 59 31.13 8.53 -9.31
N THR A 60 31.96 9.07 -10.21
CA THR A 60 31.89 10.47 -10.61
C THR A 60 31.01 10.59 -11.85
N LEU A 61 30.00 11.45 -11.80
CA LEU A 61 29.01 11.70 -12.83
C LEU A 61 29.15 13.11 -13.41
N THR A 62 28.63 13.33 -14.61
CA THR A 62 28.39 14.69 -15.12
C THR A 62 27.37 15.41 -14.25
N ALA A 63 27.48 16.74 -14.21
CA ALA A 63 26.45 17.59 -13.61
C ALA A 63 25.09 17.30 -14.26
N GLY A 64 24.05 17.35 -13.45
CA GLY A 64 22.67 17.20 -13.89
C GLY A 64 21.75 17.72 -12.79
N ASP A 65 20.45 17.74 -13.06
CA ASP A 65 19.47 18.31 -12.14
C ASP A 65 19.57 17.65 -10.75
N ASP A 66 19.71 18.48 -9.72
CA ASP A 66 19.66 18.06 -8.32
C ASP A 66 18.29 17.46 -8.04
N SER A 67 18.18 16.15 -8.16
CA SER A 67 16.94 15.48 -7.83
C SER A 67 16.87 15.29 -6.31
N GLN A 68 15.98 16.08 -5.71
CA GLN A 68 15.85 16.32 -4.26
C GLN A 68 15.46 15.10 -3.43
N TYR A 69 15.12 13.96 -4.02
CA TYR A 69 14.69 12.77 -3.28
C TYR A 69 15.18 11.48 -3.92
N LEU A 70 16.30 10.93 -3.40
CA LEU A 70 16.57 9.48 -3.53
C LEU A 70 15.55 8.66 -2.74
N ILE A 71 14.82 9.32 -1.85
CA ILE A 71 13.90 8.77 -0.87
C ILE A 71 12.49 8.92 -1.44
N GLY A 72 12.09 7.93 -2.22
CA GLY A 72 10.75 7.73 -2.76
C GLY A 72 10.58 6.24 -3.10
N PRO A 73 9.43 5.81 -3.65
CA PRO A 73 9.17 4.38 -3.93
C PRO A 73 10.16 3.73 -4.92
N THR A 74 11.02 4.52 -5.59
CA THR A 74 12.09 4.01 -6.44
C THR A 74 13.34 3.70 -5.62
N THR A 75 13.74 2.43 -5.59
CA THR A 75 14.83 1.84 -4.78
C THR A 75 16.25 2.32 -5.14
N GLY A 76 16.42 3.49 -5.77
CA GLY A 76 17.73 3.93 -6.28
C GLY A 76 18.29 3.01 -7.37
N ARG A 77 17.48 2.10 -7.90
CA ARG A 77 17.90 1.10 -8.90
C ARG A 77 18.24 1.77 -10.23
N ALA A 78 19.39 1.41 -10.76
CA ALA A 78 19.91 1.91 -12.02
C ALA A 78 20.70 0.82 -12.76
N PHE A 79 21.08 1.15 -13.99
CA PHE A 79 21.93 0.34 -14.84
C PHE A 79 23.16 1.15 -15.21
N LEU A 80 24.34 0.60 -14.91
CA LEU A 80 25.60 1.12 -15.38
C LEU A 80 25.93 0.46 -16.72
N ILE A 81 25.88 1.25 -17.78
CA ILE A 81 26.08 0.84 -19.16
C ILE A 81 27.46 1.32 -19.58
N THR A 82 28.30 0.40 -20.03
CA THR A 82 29.67 0.70 -20.48
C THR A 82 29.88 0.12 -21.87
N ALA A 83 30.66 0.79 -22.71
CA ALA A 83 30.91 0.31 -24.07
C ALA A 83 31.78 -0.97 -24.10
N GLY A 84 32.71 -1.10 -23.15
CA GLY A 84 33.67 -2.21 -23.11
C GLY A 84 33.23 -3.40 -22.26
N ASP A 85 32.54 -3.16 -21.15
CA ASP A 85 32.24 -4.18 -20.13
C ASP A 85 30.78 -4.64 -20.12
N GLY A 86 29.89 -3.96 -20.84
CA GLY A 86 28.46 -4.28 -20.95
C GLY A 86 27.60 -3.54 -19.92
N ILE A 87 26.52 -4.20 -19.48
CA ILE A 87 25.47 -3.63 -18.63
C ILE A 87 25.52 -4.28 -17.24
N PHE A 88 25.51 -3.45 -16.19
CA PHE A 88 25.47 -3.88 -14.80
C PHE A 88 24.25 -3.29 -14.09
N SER A 89 23.48 -4.13 -13.38
CA SER A 89 22.44 -3.62 -12.47
C SER A 89 23.11 -3.13 -11.19
N VAL A 90 22.81 -1.90 -10.79
CA VAL A 90 23.38 -1.27 -9.60
C VAL A 90 22.29 -0.60 -8.79
N THR A 91 22.51 -0.46 -7.49
CA THR A 91 21.65 0.30 -6.58
C THR A 91 22.42 1.50 -6.09
N VAL A 92 21.89 2.70 -6.28
CA VAL A 92 22.49 3.96 -5.82
C VAL A 92 21.95 4.28 -4.43
N ASP A 93 22.84 4.26 -3.44
CA ASP A 93 22.55 4.54 -2.04
C ASP A 93 22.50 6.06 -1.79
N ARG A 94 23.45 6.80 -2.37
CA ARG A 94 23.57 8.25 -2.20
C ARG A 94 23.96 8.95 -3.50
N LEU A 95 23.41 10.13 -3.72
CA LEU A 95 23.68 10.98 -4.88
C LEU A 95 23.84 12.41 -4.38
N GLU A 96 25.05 12.93 -4.49
CA GLU A 96 25.45 14.26 -4.03
C GLU A 96 26.07 15.03 -5.20
N GLY A 97 25.26 15.87 -5.85
CA GLY A 97 25.68 16.64 -7.03
C GLY A 97 26.20 15.72 -8.15
N THR A 98 27.52 15.70 -8.33
CA THR A 98 28.23 14.87 -9.32
C THR A 98 28.72 13.54 -8.77
N THR A 99 28.49 13.21 -7.50
CA THR A 99 28.97 11.97 -6.90
C THR A 99 27.81 11.01 -6.66
N ALA A 100 27.91 9.79 -7.17
CA ALA A 100 26.99 8.70 -6.83
C ALA A 100 27.72 7.60 -6.07
N ILE A 101 27.13 7.17 -4.96
CA ILE A 101 27.64 6.09 -4.12
C ILE A 101 26.71 4.90 -4.28
N LEU A 102 27.27 3.78 -4.75
CA LEU A 102 26.54 2.54 -4.90
C LEU A 102 26.29 1.88 -3.53
N ALA A 103 25.24 1.10 -3.38
CA ALA A 103 25.02 0.30 -2.19
C ALA A 103 26.07 -0.81 -2.06
N ASP A 104 26.41 -1.44 -3.18
CA ASP A 104 27.37 -2.54 -3.29
C ASP A 104 28.56 -2.16 -4.16
N VAL A 105 29.71 -2.74 -3.83
CA VAL A 105 30.95 -2.59 -4.61
C VAL A 105 30.82 -3.31 -5.94
N LEU A 106 31.30 -2.70 -7.03
CA LEU A 106 31.29 -3.31 -8.35
C LEU A 106 32.15 -4.60 -8.38
N PRO A 107 31.68 -5.68 -9.04
CA PRO A 107 32.32 -6.98 -9.00
C PRO A 107 33.74 -6.99 -9.60
N ARG A 108 34.03 -6.06 -10.53
CA ARG A 108 35.34 -5.86 -11.15
C ARG A 108 35.57 -4.39 -11.48
N GLY A 109 36.82 -4.02 -11.77
CA GLY A 109 37.12 -2.72 -12.35
C GLY A 109 36.49 -2.61 -13.75
N LEU A 110 35.90 -1.45 -14.05
CA LEU A 110 35.25 -1.18 -15.33
C LEU A 110 36.08 -0.19 -16.13
N SER A 111 36.16 -0.39 -17.45
CA SER A 111 36.79 0.58 -18.33
C SER A 111 35.79 1.70 -18.67
N LEU A 112 36.05 2.89 -18.15
CA LEU A 112 35.25 4.10 -18.42
C LEU A 112 35.78 4.91 -19.62
N THR A 113 36.69 4.35 -20.41
CA THR A 113 37.40 5.03 -21.52
C THR A 113 36.52 5.45 -22.69
N ALA A 114 35.26 5.00 -22.75
CA ALA A 114 34.25 5.47 -23.69
C ALA A 114 32.87 5.49 -23.01
N SER A 115 32.13 6.60 -23.19
CA SER A 115 30.73 6.85 -22.81
C SER A 115 30.10 5.80 -21.88
N ALA A 116 30.48 5.83 -20.60
CA ALA A 116 29.76 5.09 -19.57
C ALA A 116 28.55 5.91 -19.13
N GLU A 117 27.39 5.26 -19.01
CA GLU A 117 26.13 5.90 -18.69
C GLU A 117 25.49 5.22 -17.48
N LEU A 118 25.08 6.02 -16.50
CA LEU A 118 24.21 5.59 -15.42
C LEU A 118 22.76 5.92 -15.81
N ARG A 119 21.99 4.88 -16.13
CA ARG A 119 20.59 5.00 -16.54
C ARG A 119 19.67 4.47 -15.45
N TRP A 120 18.73 5.28 -14.99
CA TRP A 120 17.80 4.90 -13.92
C TRP A 120 16.75 3.91 -14.42
N ALA A 121 16.36 2.97 -13.56
CA ALA A 121 15.34 1.98 -13.89
C ALA A 121 13.91 2.51 -13.74
N GLY A 122 13.71 3.51 -12.90
CA GLY A 122 12.38 4.03 -12.56
C GLY A 122 11.78 4.96 -13.60
N TYR A 123 10.55 4.67 -14.00
CA TYR A 123 9.68 5.50 -14.84
C TYR A 123 8.39 5.84 -14.08
N THR A 124 7.83 6.99 -14.38
CA THR A 124 6.57 7.47 -13.80
C THR A 124 5.61 7.98 -14.86
N TYR A 125 4.33 7.80 -14.58
CA TYR A 125 3.24 8.41 -15.35
C TYR A 125 2.10 8.79 -14.40
N THR A 126 1.64 10.03 -14.52
CA THR A 126 0.49 10.51 -13.74
C THR A 126 -0.80 10.19 -14.49
N ILE A 127 -1.61 9.32 -13.90
CA ILE A 127 -2.99 9.10 -14.32
C ILE A 127 -3.82 10.29 -13.80
N PRO A 128 -4.48 11.07 -14.68
CA PRO A 128 -5.24 12.24 -14.25
C PRO A 128 -6.46 11.87 -13.40
N ALA A 129 -6.83 12.77 -12.49
CA ALA A 129 -8.02 12.67 -11.63
C ALA A 129 -9.32 12.38 -12.41
N ALA A 130 -9.44 12.89 -13.64
CA ALA A 130 -10.59 12.64 -14.52
C ALA A 130 -10.77 11.14 -14.84
N HIS A 131 -9.69 10.35 -14.79
CA HIS A 131 -9.70 8.92 -15.10
C HIS A 131 -9.82 8.04 -13.84
N THR A 132 -9.67 8.63 -12.65
CA THR A 132 -9.85 7.99 -11.34
C THR A 132 -11.16 8.41 -10.66
N GLY A 133 -12.08 9.06 -11.39
CA GLY A 133 -13.35 9.55 -10.83
C GLY A 133 -14.37 8.46 -10.48
N THR A 134 -14.20 7.24 -10.99
CA THR A 134 -15.08 6.10 -10.69
C THR A 134 -14.31 5.05 -9.90
N ARG A 135 -14.90 4.55 -8.81
CA ARG A 135 -14.38 3.41 -8.05
C ARG A 135 -14.31 2.15 -8.92
N GLY A 136 -13.30 1.32 -8.69
CA GLY A 136 -13.16 0.02 -9.36
C GLY A 136 -11.73 -0.29 -9.78
N VAL A 137 -11.56 -1.21 -10.72
CA VAL A 137 -10.25 -1.67 -11.15
C VAL A 137 -9.84 -0.99 -12.44
N LEU A 138 -8.68 -0.33 -12.41
CA LEU A 138 -7.98 0.19 -13.59
C LEU A 138 -6.92 -0.82 -13.99
N ALA A 139 -7.04 -1.39 -15.20
CA ALA A 139 -6.03 -2.29 -15.76
C ALA A 139 -5.06 -1.49 -16.63
N TRP A 140 -3.75 -1.67 -16.42
CA TRP A 140 -2.72 -0.98 -17.19
C TRP A 140 -1.78 -1.97 -17.86
N ARG A 141 -1.19 -1.53 -18.98
CA ARG A 141 -0.17 -2.24 -19.73
C ARG A 141 0.94 -1.27 -20.14
N ILE A 142 2.17 -1.60 -19.77
CA ILE A 142 3.37 -0.88 -20.16
C ILE A 142 4.04 -1.66 -21.28
N SER A 143 4.31 -0.99 -22.40
CA SER A 143 5.03 -1.56 -23.55
C SER A 143 6.39 -0.91 -23.67
N TYR A 144 7.44 -1.72 -23.81
CA TYR A 144 8.82 -1.25 -23.83
C TYR A 144 9.72 -2.10 -24.74
N THR A 145 10.84 -1.51 -25.16
CA THR A 145 11.88 -2.18 -25.94
C THR A 145 13.19 -2.15 -25.17
N ALA A 146 13.67 -3.32 -24.76
CA ALA A 146 14.93 -3.47 -24.03
C ALA A 146 16.14 -3.41 -24.96
N THR A 147 17.27 -2.91 -24.44
CA THR A 147 18.52 -2.77 -25.22
C THR A 147 19.17 -4.11 -25.57
N ALA A 148 18.91 -5.18 -24.81
CA ALA A 148 19.64 -6.44 -24.90
C ALA A 148 18.88 -7.59 -25.59
N THR A 149 17.65 -7.40 -26.07
CA THR A 149 16.89 -8.46 -26.72
C THR A 149 17.25 -8.58 -28.20
N PRO A 150 17.61 -9.77 -28.72
CA PRO A 150 17.95 -9.99 -30.13
C PRO A 150 16.76 -9.81 -31.09
N THR A 151 15.54 -9.73 -30.55
CA THR A 151 14.31 -9.42 -31.27
C THR A 151 13.77 -8.07 -30.78
N ASN A 152 13.57 -7.12 -31.69
CA ASN A 152 12.93 -5.81 -31.45
C ASN A 152 11.42 -5.94 -31.11
N GLU A 153 11.02 -6.99 -30.40
CA GLU A 153 9.64 -7.22 -30.02
C GLU A 153 9.30 -6.39 -28.77
N PRO A 154 8.21 -5.60 -28.81
CA PRO A 154 7.75 -4.86 -27.64
C PRO A 154 7.35 -5.86 -26.56
N THR A 155 8.11 -5.87 -25.47
CA THR A 155 7.79 -6.66 -24.29
C THR A 155 6.79 -5.86 -23.44
N GLY A 156 5.83 -6.55 -22.84
CA GLY A 156 4.75 -5.94 -22.05
C GLY A 156 4.86 -6.27 -20.57
N ALA A 157 4.69 -5.28 -19.71
CA ALA A 157 4.31 -5.48 -18.31
C ALA A 157 2.83 -5.12 -18.15
N GLN A 158 2.13 -5.81 -17.27
CA GLN A 158 0.71 -5.55 -17.01
C GLN A 158 0.43 -5.60 -15.51
N GLY A 159 -0.61 -4.90 -15.11
CA GLY A 159 -1.08 -4.93 -13.73
C GLY A 159 -2.39 -4.17 -13.56
N THR A 160 -2.78 -4.03 -12.31
CA THR A 160 -4.03 -3.36 -11.94
C THR A 160 -3.77 -2.34 -10.85
N VAL A 161 -4.61 -1.32 -10.81
CA VAL A 161 -4.70 -0.33 -9.73
C VAL A 161 -6.16 -0.30 -9.29
N GLN A 162 -6.39 -0.51 -7.99
CA GLN A 162 -7.73 -0.40 -7.44
C GLN A 162 -7.98 1.07 -7.08
N ILE A 163 -8.97 1.69 -7.71
CA ILE A 163 -9.44 3.03 -7.36
C ILE A 163 -10.45 2.86 -6.23
N VAL A 164 -10.15 3.50 -5.10
CA VAL A 164 -10.90 3.42 -3.85
C VAL A 164 -11.15 4.82 -3.34
N ARG A 165 -12.20 5.01 -2.53
CA ARG A 165 -12.54 6.32 -1.97
C ARG A 165 -11.43 6.82 -1.06
N HIS A 166 -11.02 5.99 -0.09
CA HIS A 166 -9.87 6.23 0.77
C HIS A 166 -9.09 4.92 0.93
N PRO A 167 -7.77 4.91 0.64
CA PRO A 167 -6.96 3.73 0.93
C PRO A 167 -7.00 3.42 2.42
N PHE A 168 -7.20 2.15 2.76
CA PHE A 168 -7.15 1.66 4.13
C PHE A 168 -5.81 2.04 4.77
N ALA A 169 -5.88 2.93 5.76
CA ALA A 169 -4.71 3.43 6.48
C ALA A 169 -5.05 3.57 7.96
N THR A 170 -4.28 2.89 8.80
CA THR A 170 -4.44 2.96 10.27
C THR A 170 -3.71 4.15 10.89
N GLY A 171 -2.87 4.85 10.11
CA GLY A 171 -2.08 6.01 10.55
C GLY A 171 -0.84 5.67 11.38
N VAL A 172 -0.48 4.38 11.51
CA VAL A 172 0.77 3.96 12.15
C VAL A 172 1.94 4.37 11.26
N ARG A 173 2.96 4.98 11.89
CA ARG A 173 4.23 5.37 11.28
C ARG A 173 5.39 4.90 12.12
N SER A 174 6.58 4.83 11.54
CA SER A 174 7.81 4.45 12.27
C SER A 174 8.00 5.18 13.61
N SER A 175 7.78 6.50 13.65
CA SER A 175 7.91 7.29 14.89
C SER A 175 6.91 6.86 15.99
N SER A 176 5.65 6.60 15.62
CA SER A 176 4.62 6.15 16.56
C SER A 176 4.85 4.72 17.05
N LEU A 177 5.43 3.86 16.20
CA LEU A 177 5.79 2.50 16.57
C LEU A 177 6.93 2.51 17.59
N ILE A 178 7.98 3.26 17.33
CA ILE A 178 9.15 3.39 18.21
C ILE A 178 8.77 4.06 19.54
N ALA A 179 7.88 5.07 19.52
CA ALA A 179 7.39 5.68 20.75
C ALA A 179 6.69 4.69 21.69
N GLN A 180 6.02 3.67 21.14
CA GLN A 180 5.32 2.63 21.91
C GLN A 180 6.22 1.43 22.24
N MET A 181 7.15 1.08 21.34
CA MET A 181 8.07 -0.05 21.47
C MET A 181 9.50 0.43 21.17
N PRO A 182 10.16 1.12 22.13
CA PRO A 182 11.47 1.74 21.90
C PRO A 182 12.54 0.77 21.43
N GLN A 183 12.47 -0.49 21.86
CA GLN A 183 13.43 -1.53 21.50
C GLN A 183 13.48 -1.82 19.99
N LEU A 184 12.42 -1.52 19.23
CA LEU A 184 12.40 -1.71 17.78
C LEU A 184 13.27 -0.68 17.05
N GLY A 185 13.56 0.46 17.67
CA GLY A 185 14.42 1.49 17.09
C GLY A 185 15.86 1.00 16.87
N ASP A 186 16.35 0.12 17.74
CA ASP A 186 17.69 -0.48 17.62
C ASP A 186 17.77 -1.57 16.54
N MET A 187 16.63 -1.97 15.98
CA MET A 187 16.51 -3.08 15.02
C MET A 187 16.38 -2.61 13.56
N ILE A 188 16.49 -1.30 13.30
CA ILE A 188 16.46 -0.75 11.94
C ILE A 188 17.64 -1.30 11.13
N PRO A 189 17.39 -1.99 9.99
CA PRO A 189 18.47 -2.49 9.15
C PRO A 189 19.37 -1.35 8.65
N ARG A 190 20.69 -1.56 8.63
CA ARG A 190 21.68 -0.53 8.23
C ARG A 190 21.47 0.08 6.84
N ARG A 191 20.76 -0.62 5.97
CA ARG A 191 20.43 -0.22 4.59
C ARG A 191 19.08 0.50 4.47
N GLN A 192 18.37 0.65 5.57
CA GLN A 192 17.06 1.30 5.67
C GLN A 192 17.19 2.52 6.57
N GLN A 193 16.42 3.55 6.26
CA GLN A 193 16.37 4.76 7.07
C GLN A 193 15.39 4.60 8.24
N ASP A 194 14.33 3.82 8.04
CA ASP A 194 13.25 3.62 8.98
C ASP A 194 12.64 2.21 8.83
N LEU A 195 11.56 1.97 9.58
CA LEU A 195 10.80 0.71 9.59
C LEU A 195 9.56 0.77 8.69
N GLU A 196 9.44 1.82 7.85
CA GLU A 196 8.24 2.01 7.03
C GLU A 196 7.97 0.83 6.08
N PRO A 197 8.98 0.18 5.46
CA PRO A 197 8.73 -1.01 4.64
C PRO A 197 8.06 -2.16 5.39
N GLN A 198 8.44 -2.39 6.65
CA GLN A 198 7.84 -3.44 7.49
C GLN A 198 6.44 -3.03 7.97
N ILE A 199 6.23 -1.75 8.24
CA ILE A 199 4.91 -1.21 8.60
C ILE A 199 3.96 -1.34 7.42
N GLU A 200 4.34 -0.95 6.22
CA GLU A 200 3.50 -1.11 5.03
C GLU A 200 3.19 -2.59 4.73
N ALA A 201 4.18 -3.48 4.87
CA ALA A 201 3.95 -4.92 4.74
C ALA A 201 2.94 -5.46 5.78
N ALA A 202 3.03 -4.99 7.03
CA ALA A 202 2.07 -5.34 8.07
C ALA A 202 0.67 -4.76 7.82
N LEU A 203 0.58 -3.59 7.18
CA LEU A 203 -0.70 -3.00 6.78
C LEU A 203 -1.38 -3.82 5.69
N GLU A 204 -0.62 -4.30 4.70
CA GLU A 204 -1.11 -5.21 3.65
C GLU A 204 -1.61 -6.52 4.25
N GLU A 205 -0.87 -7.10 5.19
CA GLU A 205 -1.29 -8.31 5.89
C GLU A 205 -2.56 -8.08 6.72
N LEU A 206 -2.63 -6.97 7.46
CA LEU A 206 -3.80 -6.59 8.23
C LEU A 206 -5.03 -6.42 7.33
N ALA A 207 -4.87 -5.76 6.18
CA ALA A 207 -5.94 -5.60 5.20
C ALA A 207 -6.48 -6.95 4.72
N LEU A 208 -5.61 -7.93 4.44
CA LEU A 208 -6.02 -9.29 4.08
C LEU A 208 -6.79 -9.99 5.20
N ARG A 209 -6.28 -9.92 6.45
CA ARG A 209 -6.96 -10.52 7.61
C ARG A 209 -8.33 -9.89 7.87
N ILE A 210 -8.47 -8.57 7.66
CA ILE A 210 -9.77 -7.90 7.77
C ILE A 210 -10.70 -8.32 6.63
N ARG A 211 -10.17 -8.49 5.41
CA ARG A 211 -10.94 -8.91 4.24
C ARG A 211 -11.62 -10.26 4.42
N GLU A 212 -11.02 -11.18 5.19
CA GLU A 212 -11.63 -12.46 5.56
C GLU A 212 -12.87 -12.33 6.48
N HIS A 213 -13.04 -11.17 7.12
CA HIS A 213 -14.06 -10.93 8.14
C HIS A 213 -15.19 -9.99 7.70
N ILE A 214 -15.02 -9.29 6.58
CA ILE A 214 -16.01 -8.41 5.94
C ILE A 214 -16.73 -9.16 4.81
N GLY A 215 -17.90 -8.65 4.39
CA GLY A 215 -18.73 -9.32 3.38
C GLY A 215 -18.06 -9.45 2.01
N PRO A 216 -18.53 -10.34 1.13
CA PRO A 216 -17.91 -10.61 -0.18
C PRO A 216 -17.94 -9.42 -1.15
N GLU A 217 -18.82 -8.45 -0.92
CA GLU A 217 -18.98 -7.24 -1.73
C GLU A 217 -18.30 -6.02 -1.11
N GLN A 218 -17.72 -6.17 0.09
CA GLN A 218 -17.06 -5.11 0.83
C GLN A 218 -15.54 -5.29 0.82
N THR A 219 -14.84 -4.18 0.96
CA THR A 219 -13.39 -4.13 1.02
C THR A 219 -12.95 -3.40 2.28
N GLU A 220 -11.70 -3.62 2.71
CA GLU A 220 -11.12 -2.92 3.86
C GLU A 220 -11.08 -1.39 3.68
N ASP A 221 -11.22 -0.91 2.44
CA ASP A 221 -11.28 0.52 2.11
C ASP A 221 -12.66 1.14 2.44
N ASP A 222 -13.68 0.32 2.71
CA ASP A 222 -15.03 0.74 3.11
C ASP A 222 -15.15 0.95 4.64
N ILE A 223 -14.05 0.80 5.36
CA ILE A 223 -13.99 0.96 6.80
C ILE A 223 -13.92 2.45 7.14
N PHE A 224 -14.93 2.95 7.85
CA PHE A 224 -14.99 4.37 8.21
C PHE A 224 -13.96 4.74 9.29
N ASN A 225 -13.69 3.83 10.23
CA ASN A 225 -12.84 4.07 11.40
C ASN A 225 -11.55 3.21 11.41
N PRO A 226 -10.68 3.26 10.39
CA PRO A 226 -9.53 2.34 10.26
C PRO A 226 -8.50 2.47 11.40
N HIS A 227 -8.47 3.60 12.09
CA HIS A 227 -7.60 3.84 13.24
C HIS A 227 -7.85 2.88 14.42
N VAL A 228 -9.02 2.24 14.53
CA VAL A 228 -9.29 1.23 15.58
C VAL A 228 -8.36 0.02 15.46
N PHE A 229 -7.83 -0.24 14.27
CA PHE A 229 -6.87 -1.31 14.01
C PHE A 229 -5.41 -0.91 14.27
N ALA A 230 -5.12 0.37 14.58
CA ALA A 230 -3.75 0.83 14.80
C ALA A 230 -2.97 0.03 15.87
N PRO A 231 -3.57 -0.40 17.00
CA PRO A 231 -2.88 -1.26 17.95
C PRO A 231 -2.50 -2.62 17.35
N ALA A 232 -3.41 -3.27 16.62
CA ALA A 232 -3.13 -4.56 15.98
C ALA A 232 -2.03 -4.41 14.91
N HIS A 233 -2.12 -3.35 14.10
CA HIS A 233 -1.13 -3.05 13.08
C HIS A 233 0.29 -2.90 13.65
N ARG A 234 0.46 -2.18 14.78
CA ARG A 234 1.78 -2.03 15.41
C ARG A 234 2.38 -3.37 15.85
N TYR A 235 1.56 -4.28 16.37
CA TYR A 235 2.04 -5.61 16.79
C TYR A 235 2.35 -6.51 15.60
N LEU A 236 1.62 -6.41 14.49
CA LEU A 236 1.99 -7.09 13.23
C LEU A 236 3.31 -6.55 12.67
N ALA A 237 3.51 -5.22 12.66
CA ALA A 237 4.78 -4.63 12.25
C ALA A 237 5.93 -5.10 13.16
N ALA A 238 5.70 -5.16 14.48
CA ALA A 238 6.67 -5.69 15.43
C ALA A 238 7.00 -7.16 15.17
N GLN A 239 5.99 -8.00 14.86
CA GLN A 239 6.20 -9.40 14.49
C GLN A 239 7.17 -9.52 13.31
N LEU A 240 6.91 -8.81 12.20
CA LEU A 240 7.78 -8.85 11.01
C LEU A 240 9.22 -8.41 11.33
N ILE A 241 9.39 -7.39 12.19
CA ILE A 241 10.70 -6.92 12.61
C ILE A 241 11.44 -7.97 13.46
N TYR A 242 10.73 -8.62 14.40
CA TYR A 242 11.32 -9.69 15.21
C TYR A 242 11.71 -10.90 14.35
N GLU A 243 10.88 -11.30 13.38
CA GLU A 243 11.21 -12.36 12.42
C GLU A 243 12.47 -12.05 11.63
N MET A 244 12.59 -10.82 11.11
CA MET A 244 13.80 -10.37 10.41
C MET A 244 15.06 -10.43 11.27
N SER A 245 14.93 -10.22 12.58
CA SER A 245 16.04 -10.27 13.55
C SER A 245 16.31 -11.67 14.13
N ALA A 246 15.61 -12.70 13.63
CA ALA A 246 15.66 -14.07 14.14
C ALA A 246 15.26 -14.20 15.63
N GLN A 247 14.36 -13.34 16.12
CA GLN A 247 13.79 -13.40 17.46
C GLN A 247 12.40 -14.05 17.45
N SER A 248 12.34 -15.35 17.11
CA SER A 248 11.08 -16.08 16.91
C SER A 248 10.13 -16.01 18.11
N ASP A 249 10.62 -16.16 19.34
CA ASP A 249 9.78 -16.15 20.54
C ASP A 249 9.06 -14.81 20.75
N LEU A 250 9.70 -13.71 20.36
CA LEU A 250 9.10 -12.37 20.45
C LEU A 250 8.16 -12.10 19.27
N ALA A 251 8.49 -12.64 18.09
CA ALA A 251 7.59 -12.61 16.94
C ALA A 251 6.27 -13.34 17.25
N ASP A 252 6.33 -14.55 17.79
CA ASP A 252 5.13 -15.34 18.12
C ASP A 252 4.23 -14.61 19.13
N ARG A 253 4.82 -14.08 20.21
CA ARG A 253 4.07 -13.29 21.20
C ARG A 253 3.46 -12.02 20.61
N ALA A 254 4.18 -11.35 19.70
CA ALA A 254 3.67 -10.17 19.01
C ALA A 254 2.49 -10.54 18.09
N GLY A 255 2.58 -11.67 17.38
CA GLY A 255 1.52 -12.21 16.53
C GLY A 255 0.27 -12.60 17.29
N GLU A 256 0.40 -13.30 18.42
CA GLU A 256 -0.71 -13.62 19.33
C GLU A 256 -1.40 -12.33 19.82
N ARG A 257 -0.61 -11.35 20.26
CA ARG A 257 -1.14 -10.07 20.73
C ARG A 257 -1.83 -9.28 19.61
N ALA A 258 -1.30 -9.34 18.39
CA ALA A 258 -1.91 -8.72 17.24
C ALA A 258 -3.29 -9.33 16.92
N ALA A 259 -3.40 -10.66 16.97
CA ALA A 259 -4.66 -11.38 16.74
C ALA A 259 -5.72 -11.00 17.79
N ASP A 260 -5.35 -10.96 19.07
CA ASP A 260 -6.24 -10.53 20.16
C ASP A 260 -6.77 -9.10 19.95
N LEU A 261 -5.90 -8.18 19.52
CA LEU A 261 -6.25 -6.79 19.29
C LEU A 261 -7.10 -6.62 18.03
N LEU A 262 -6.81 -7.40 16.99
CA LEU A 262 -7.62 -7.46 15.78
C LEU A 262 -9.04 -7.91 16.09
N GLU A 263 -9.22 -8.99 16.86
CA GLU A 263 -10.56 -9.48 17.22
C GLU A 263 -11.37 -8.43 18.01
N ARG A 264 -10.69 -7.67 18.89
CA ARG A 264 -11.32 -6.56 19.63
C ARG A 264 -11.68 -5.40 18.71
N ALA A 265 -10.80 -5.04 17.77
CA ALA A 265 -11.04 -3.97 16.81
C ALA A 265 -12.21 -4.31 15.86
N LEU A 266 -12.31 -5.57 15.42
CA LEU A 266 -13.43 -6.07 14.60
C LEU A 266 -14.79 -5.97 15.30
N LYS A 267 -14.83 -5.93 16.64
CA LYS A 267 -16.07 -5.70 17.42
C LYS A 267 -16.51 -4.23 17.45
N GLN A 268 -15.67 -3.32 16.98
CA GLN A 268 -15.92 -1.87 16.96
C GLN A 268 -15.94 -1.31 15.53
N LEU A 269 -16.01 -2.21 14.54
CA LEU A 269 -15.94 -1.88 13.14
C LEU A 269 -17.23 -1.19 12.68
N VAL A 270 -17.08 -0.08 11.97
CA VAL A 270 -18.16 0.60 11.25
C VAL A 270 -17.84 0.55 9.76
N LEU A 271 -18.81 0.09 8.96
CA LEU A 271 -18.69 -0.10 7.52
C LEU A 271 -19.63 0.87 6.80
N ASP A 272 -19.07 1.67 5.90
CA ASP A 272 -19.83 2.45 4.92
C ASP A 272 -20.30 1.47 3.83
N THR A 273 -21.57 1.09 3.89
CA THR A 273 -22.16 0.03 3.08
C THR A 273 -22.78 0.57 1.80
N ASP A 274 -23.26 1.82 1.80
CA ASP A 274 -23.85 2.44 0.61
C ASP A 274 -22.89 3.35 -0.18
N ASP A 275 -21.64 3.48 0.28
CA ASP A 275 -20.58 4.24 -0.38
C ASP A 275 -21.02 5.69 -0.57
N ASP A 276 -21.57 6.32 0.47
CA ASP A 276 -21.94 7.73 0.48
C ASP A 276 -20.97 8.59 1.33
N GLY A 277 -20.18 7.96 2.20
CA GLY A 277 -19.16 8.60 3.03
C GLY A 277 -19.69 9.26 4.29
N LEU A 278 -20.93 8.97 4.65
CA LEU A 278 -21.56 9.28 5.92
C LEU A 278 -21.69 7.99 6.74
N ILE A 279 -22.04 8.12 8.01
CA ILE A 279 -22.40 6.97 8.84
C ILE A 279 -23.90 6.99 8.98
N ASP A 280 -24.57 6.05 8.36
CA ASP A 280 -26.02 5.93 8.47
C ASP A 280 -26.45 5.02 9.62
N ALA A 281 -27.71 5.18 10.04
CA ALA A 281 -28.26 4.46 11.20
C ALA A 281 -28.32 2.93 11.00
N ASN A 282 -28.29 2.45 9.75
CA ASN A 282 -28.22 1.04 9.35
C ASN A 282 -26.78 0.51 9.18
N GLU A 283 -25.76 1.35 9.32
CA GLU A 283 -24.34 1.02 9.12
C GLU A 283 -23.56 0.91 10.43
N ILE A 284 -24.17 1.39 11.51
CA ILE A 284 -23.69 1.22 12.87
C ILE A 284 -23.99 -0.22 13.29
N ASP A 285 -22.93 -1.03 13.41
CA ASP A 285 -22.92 -2.29 14.18
C ASP A 285 -23.60 -3.53 13.53
N VAL A 286 -23.13 -3.97 12.35
CA VAL A 286 -23.59 -5.24 11.72
C VAL A 286 -23.36 -6.48 12.61
N ARG A 287 -22.33 -6.48 13.49
CA ARG A 287 -22.05 -7.61 14.41
C ARG A 287 -22.70 -7.52 15.79
N ARG A 288 -23.24 -6.36 16.20
CA ARG A 288 -24.03 -6.25 17.44
C ARG A 288 -25.48 -6.69 17.26
N ALA A 289 -25.94 -6.71 16.00
CA ALA A 289 -27.25 -7.23 15.60
C ALA A 289 -27.25 -8.72 15.22
N GLY A 290 -26.09 -9.36 14.96
CA GLY A 290 -26.04 -10.75 14.51
C GLY A 290 -24.73 -11.45 14.84
N GLY A 291 -24.83 -12.52 15.64
CA GLY A 291 -23.74 -13.46 15.91
C GLY A 291 -23.22 -14.12 14.63
N SER A 292 -22.09 -14.82 14.77
CA SER A 292 -21.45 -15.57 13.68
C SER A 292 -22.47 -16.35 12.84
N PRO A 293 -22.32 -16.46 11.51
CA PRO A 293 -23.15 -17.34 10.67
C PRO A 293 -23.17 -18.81 11.13
N THR A 294 -22.24 -19.20 12.01
CA THR A 294 -22.15 -20.52 12.63
C THR A 294 -22.68 -20.58 14.07
N ASP A 295 -23.16 -19.47 14.63
CA ASP A 295 -23.65 -19.42 16.01
C ASP A 295 -25.10 -19.91 16.08
N VAL A 296 -25.25 -21.24 16.13
CA VAL A 296 -26.51 -21.94 16.42
C VAL A 296 -26.78 -21.84 17.93
N ARG A 297 -26.99 -20.62 18.43
CA ARG A 297 -27.59 -20.37 19.74
C ARG A 297 -28.72 -19.39 19.53
N GLY A 298 -29.92 -19.96 19.47
CA GLY A 298 -31.15 -19.33 19.03
C GLY A 298 -31.44 -17.98 19.68
N VAL A 299 -31.69 -17.00 18.82
CA VAL A 299 -32.39 -15.77 19.18
C VAL A 299 -33.86 -16.16 19.44
N PHE A 300 -34.27 -16.17 20.70
CA PHE A 300 -35.69 -16.10 21.05
C PHE A 300 -36.16 -14.68 20.73
N SER A 301 -36.56 -14.43 19.48
CA SER A 301 -37.47 -13.33 19.17
C SER A 301 -38.88 -13.80 19.54
N LEU A 302 -39.38 -13.39 20.71
CA LEU A 302 -40.82 -13.43 20.92
C LEU A 302 -41.44 -12.52 19.86
N PRO A 303 -42.41 -13.01 19.05
CA PRO A 303 -43.11 -12.14 18.13
C PRO A 303 -43.77 -11.03 18.95
N SER A 304 -43.57 -9.78 18.55
CA SER A 304 -44.33 -8.66 19.08
C SER A 304 -45.80 -8.87 18.69
N ILE A 305 -46.57 -9.50 19.58
CA ILE A 305 -48.01 -9.57 19.46
C ILE A 305 -48.50 -8.16 19.72
N GLU A 306 -48.87 -7.45 18.65
CA GLU A 306 -49.64 -6.22 18.81
C GLU A 306 -50.97 -6.59 19.50
N PRO A 307 -51.35 -5.88 20.58
CA PRO A 307 -52.59 -6.17 21.28
C PRO A 307 -53.75 -6.00 20.30
N THR A 308 -54.61 -7.01 20.26
CA THR A 308 -55.78 -7.02 19.37
C THR A 308 -56.70 -5.86 19.70
N GLU A 309 -57.51 -5.43 18.73
CA GLU A 309 -58.42 -4.29 18.89
C GLU A 309 -59.39 -4.46 20.07
N GLY A 310 -59.75 -5.71 20.40
CA GLY A 310 -60.53 -6.04 21.60
C GLY A 310 -59.80 -5.75 22.93
N GLU A 311 -58.49 -5.98 23.00
CA GLU A 311 -57.68 -5.69 24.20
C GLU A 311 -57.46 -4.19 24.40
N ARG A 312 -57.40 -3.41 23.30
CA ARG A 312 -57.34 -1.95 23.34
C ARG A 312 -58.63 -1.33 23.88
N VAL A 313 -59.79 -1.90 23.54
CA VAL A 313 -61.10 -1.42 24.03
C VAL A 313 -61.28 -1.73 25.52
N ILE A 314 -60.81 -2.89 26.01
CA ILE A 314 -60.87 -3.23 27.44
C ILE A 314 -59.98 -2.30 28.28
N ALA A 315 -58.79 -1.94 27.77
CA ALA A 315 -57.89 -0.99 28.44
C ALA A 315 -58.48 0.44 28.53
N GLN A 316 -59.38 0.82 27.62
CA GLN A 316 -60.10 2.09 27.67
C GLN A 316 -61.32 2.05 28.62
N GLN A 317 -61.92 0.88 28.83
CA GLN A 317 -63.08 0.70 29.72
C GLN A 317 -62.73 0.61 31.21
N PHE A 318 -61.46 0.34 31.56
CA PHE A 318 -61.00 0.31 32.95
C PHE A 318 -59.75 1.18 33.15
N PRO A 319 -59.90 2.52 33.20
CA PRO A 319 -58.81 3.40 33.60
C PRO A 319 -58.43 3.08 35.05
N ARG A 320 -57.23 2.52 35.25
CA ARG A 320 -56.66 2.18 36.55
C ARG A 320 -56.79 3.37 37.52
N TRP A 321 -57.43 3.10 38.66
CA TRP A 321 -57.49 3.96 39.83
C TRP A 321 -56.09 4.45 40.22
N ARG A 322 -55.91 5.77 40.28
CA ARG A 322 -54.79 6.43 40.98
C ARG A 322 -55.07 6.36 42.48
N GLY A 323 -54.11 5.89 43.28
CA GLY A 323 -54.11 6.09 44.72
C GLY A 323 -53.00 5.34 45.47
N MET A 324 -52.27 6.10 46.31
CA MET A 324 -51.25 5.70 47.31
C MET A 324 -49.84 5.43 46.72
N GLN A 325 -48.78 6.22 46.95
CA GLN A 325 -48.25 6.83 48.20
C GLN A 325 -48.22 5.85 49.38
N HIS A 326 -47.17 5.02 49.45
CA HIS A 326 -46.02 5.15 50.36
C HIS A 326 -44.86 4.31 49.86
#